data_AF-A0A7C5F5A5-F1
#
_entry.id   AF-A0A7C5F5A5-F1
#
_cell.length_a   1.000
_cell.length_b   1.000
_cell.length_c   1.000
_cell.angle_alpha   90.00
_cell.angle_beta   90.00
_cell.angle_gamma   90.00
#
_symmetry.space_group_name_H-M   'P 1'
#
loop_
_entity.id
_entity.type
_entity.pdbx_description
1 polymer ?
#
loop_
_entity_poly.entity_id
_entity_poly.type
_entity_poly.pdbx_seq_one_letter_code
_entity_poly.pdbx_strand_id
1 'polypeptide(L)'
;MREIRLTGTVAAIQTEVITNLRICGRAHERTTLTLEDDSGQIEVIDQGACGKNVSSLKVSMLKTGQQVDLLVLIIIPTRSEGSGLALETTISFLDVVRD
;
A
#
# COMPACT_ATOMS: atom_id res chain seq x y z
N MET A 1 -4.31 13.94 -6.90
CA MET A 1 -4.12 13.10 -5.70
C MET A 1 -5.48 12.92 -5.05
N ARG A 2 -5.86 11.68 -4.73
CA ARG A 2 -7.16 11.37 -4.12
C ARG A 2 -6.94 10.42 -2.96
N GLU A 3 -7.60 10.68 -1.84
CA GLU A 3 -7.67 9.76 -0.71
C GLU A 3 -8.92 8.90 -0.86
N ILE A 4 -8.78 7.60 -0.68
CA ILE A 4 -9.92 6.68 -0.63
C ILE A 4 -9.77 5.75 0.56
N ARG A 5 -10.92 5.31 1.09
CA ARG A 5 -10.95 4.20 2.05
C ARG A 5 -11.17 2.89 1.32
N LEU A 6 -10.39 1.88 1.68
CA LEU A 6 -10.52 0.51 1.22
C LEU A 6 -10.74 -0.37 2.44
N THR A 7 -11.80 -1.15 2.43
CA THR A 7 -12.04 -2.20 3.43
C THR A 7 -11.99 -3.53 2.71
N GLY A 8 -11.29 -4.51 3.28
CA GLY A 8 -11.16 -5.80 2.64
C GLY A 8 -10.36 -6.79 3.47
N THR A 9 -10.22 -7.99 2.93
CA THR A 9 -9.43 -9.06 3.52
C THR A 9 -8.05 -9.09 2.88
N VAL A 10 -7.01 -9.24 3.70
CA VAL A 10 -5.64 -9.39 3.22
C VAL A 10 -5.50 -10.75 2.54
N ALA A 11 -5.36 -10.75 1.21
CA ALA A 11 -5.15 -11.97 0.42
C ALA A 11 -3.68 -12.37 0.37
N ALA A 12 -2.78 -11.40 0.18
CA ALA A 12 -1.34 -11.64 0.12
C ALA A 12 -0.54 -10.46 0.66
N ILE A 13 0.66 -10.76 1.16
CA ILE A 13 1.64 -9.78 1.64
C ILE A 13 2.99 -10.17 1.05
N GLN A 14 3.60 -9.27 0.28
CA GLN A 14 4.93 -9.48 -0.28
C GLN A 14 5.83 -8.31 0.08
N THR A 15 6.94 -8.59 0.77
CA THR A 15 7.91 -7.57 1.16
C THR A 15 9.21 -7.76 0.41
N GLU A 16 9.73 -6.67 -0.15
CA GLU A 16 11.02 -6.61 -0.81
C GLU A 16 11.89 -5.49 -0.22
N VAL A 17 13.21 -5.68 -0.27
CA VAL A 17 14.17 -4.65 0.15
C VAL A 17 14.63 -3.88 -1.07
N ILE A 18 14.22 -2.62 -1.17
CA ILE A 18 14.64 -1.70 -2.22
C ILE A 18 15.96 -1.05 -1.81
N THR A 19 17.03 -1.44 -2.48
CA THR A 19 18.37 -0.85 -2.29
C THR A 19 18.58 0.43 -3.10
N ASN A 20 17.62 0.81 -3.96
CA ASN A 20 17.69 2.03 -4.74
C ASN A 20 17.55 3.28 -3.86
N LEU A 21 18.69 3.91 -3.59
CA LEU A 21 18.82 5.08 -2.73
C LEU A 21 18.20 6.36 -3.32
N ARG A 22 17.81 6.39 -4.61
CA ARG A 22 17.29 7.60 -5.25
C ARG A 22 15.91 8.03 -4.78
N ILE A 23 15.10 7.10 -4.25
CA ILE A 23 13.72 7.39 -3.84
C ILE A 23 13.68 7.93 -2.40
N CYS A 24 14.35 7.25 -1.47
CA CYS A 24 14.26 7.56 -0.03
C CYS A 24 15.62 7.76 0.65
N GLY A 25 16.70 7.93 -0.11
CA GLY A 25 18.06 8.21 0.40
C GLY A 25 18.75 7.04 1.10
N ARG A 26 18.03 5.97 1.43
CA ARG A 26 18.49 4.76 2.10
C ARG A 26 17.78 3.52 1.56
N ALA A 27 18.38 2.35 1.78
CA ALA A 27 17.69 1.08 1.54
C ALA A 27 16.42 1.04 2.42
N HIS A 28 15.32 0.59 1.85
CA HIS A 28 14.03 0.57 2.53
C HIS A 28 13.21 -0.65 2.12
N GLU A 29 12.33 -1.09 3.01
CA GLU A 29 11.34 -2.10 2.68
C GLU A 29 10.20 -1.47 1.88
N ARG A 30 9.77 -2.20 0.85
CA ARG A 30 8.54 -1.97 0.12
C ARG A 30 7.68 -3.21 0.32
N THR A 31 6.46 -3.02 0.79
CA THR A 31 5.50 -4.11 0.96
C THR A 31 4.32 -3.90 0.04
N THR A 32 4.06 -4.88 -0.82
CA THR A 32 2.83 -4.97 -1.61
C THR A 32 1.81 -5.77 -0.80
N LEU A 33 0.66 -5.14 -0.56
CA LEU A 33 -0.49 -5.69 0.12
C LEU A 33 -1.60 -5.93 -0.90
N THR A 34 -2.01 -7.18 -1.08
CA THR A 34 -3.18 -7.52 -1.90
C THR A 34 -4.39 -7.59 -0.99
N LEU A 35 -5.37 -6.73 -1.25
CA LEU A 35 -6.68 -6.75 -0.60
C LEU A 35 -7.71 -7.36 -1.54
N GLU A 36 -8.65 -8.08 -0.96
CA GLU A 36 -9.78 -8.67 -1.65
C GLU A 36 -11.10 -8.33 -0.93
N ASP A 37 -12.09 -7.94 -1.70
CA ASP A 37 -13.49 -7.78 -1.28
C ASP A 37 -14.43 -8.37 -2.35
N ASP A 38 -15.74 -8.19 -2.18
CA ASP A 38 -16.75 -8.71 -3.12
C ASP A 38 -16.67 -8.08 -4.52
N SER A 39 -15.96 -6.96 -4.67
CA SER A 39 -15.77 -6.24 -5.94
C SER A 39 -14.52 -6.69 -6.70
N GLY A 40 -13.58 -7.35 -6.03
CA GLY A 40 -12.38 -7.93 -6.62
C GLY A 40 -11.13 -7.72 -5.78
N GLN A 41 -9.98 -7.72 -6.44
CA GLN A 41 -8.68 -7.60 -5.81
C GLN A 41 -7.99 -6.29 -6.18
N ILE A 42 -7.27 -5.71 -5.23
CA ILE A 42 -6.45 -4.52 -5.41
C ILE A 42 -5.10 -4.66 -4.72
N GLU A 43 -4.04 -4.22 -5.38
CA GLU A 43 -2.71 -4.14 -4.80
C GLU A 43 -2.46 -2.73 -4.25
N VAL A 44 -1.87 -2.68 -3.07
CA VAL A 44 -1.54 -1.43 -2.36
C VAL A 44 -0.10 -1.50 -1.89
N ILE A 45 0.65 -0.43 -2.12
CA ILE A 45 2.08 -0.38 -1.80
C ILE A 45 2.29 0.40 -0.51
N ASP A 46 2.91 -0.23 0.49
CA ASP A 46 3.51 0.46 1.62
C ASP A 46 5.01 0.69 1.35
N GLN A 47 5.43 1.95 1.46
CA GLN A 47 6.82 2.35 1.26
C GLN A 47 7.58 2.48 2.59
N GLY A 48 7.14 1.80 3.65
CA GLY A 48 7.93 1.45 4.84
C GLY A 48 8.84 2.56 5.38
N ALA A 49 10.11 2.58 4.95
CA ALA A 49 11.12 3.52 5.45
C ALA A 49 11.09 4.94 4.85
N CYS A 50 10.22 5.19 3.87
CA CYS A 50 9.92 6.53 3.33
C CYS A 50 8.92 7.29 4.21
N GLY A 51 8.43 6.68 5.30
CA GLY A 51 7.68 7.36 6.36
C GLY A 51 6.26 7.81 5.97
N LYS A 52 5.66 7.20 4.94
CA LYS A 52 4.33 7.61 4.44
C LYS A 52 3.17 7.05 5.26
N ASN A 53 3.32 5.85 5.85
CA ASN A 53 2.31 5.28 6.74
C ASN A 53 2.46 5.83 8.17
N VAL A 54 1.53 6.70 8.59
CA VAL A 54 1.52 7.35 9.91
C VAL A 54 0.79 6.55 11.00
N SER A 55 0.20 5.39 10.66
CA SER A 55 -0.48 4.51 11.63
C SER A 55 0.50 3.83 12.59
N SER A 56 0.01 3.45 13.78
CA SER A 56 0.67 2.52 14.69
C SER A 56 0.75 1.10 14.14
N LEU A 57 -0.19 0.72 13.27
CA LEU A 57 -0.22 -0.58 12.59
C LEU A 57 0.60 -0.50 11.29
N LYS A 58 1.58 -1.39 11.15
CA LYS A 58 2.43 -1.52 9.96
C LYS A 58 2.01 -2.73 9.14
N VAL A 59 2.24 -2.71 7.82
CA VAL A 59 1.85 -3.84 6.96
C VAL A 59 2.53 -5.14 7.36
N SER A 60 3.76 -5.07 7.88
CA SER A 60 4.47 -6.22 8.44
C SER A 60 3.79 -6.87 9.67
N MET A 61 2.82 -6.21 10.28
CA MET A 61 2.04 -6.72 11.41
C MET A 61 0.75 -7.43 10.97
N LEU A 62 0.38 -7.34 9.69
CA LEU A 62 -0.81 -7.97 9.13
C LEU A 62 -0.58 -9.45 8.85
N LYS A 63 -1.68 -10.19 8.73
CA LYS A 63 -1.69 -11.60 8.32
C LYS A 63 -2.67 -11.80 7.17
N THR A 64 -2.38 -12.76 6.29
CA THR A 64 -3.37 -13.23 5.32
C THR A 64 -4.64 -13.69 6.04
N GLY A 65 -5.81 -13.34 5.48
CA GLY A 65 -7.13 -13.58 6.06
C GLY A 65 -7.60 -12.51 7.05
N GLN A 66 -6.78 -11.52 7.38
CA GLN A 66 -7.16 -10.44 8.29
C GLN A 66 -8.00 -9.38 7.56
N GLN A 67 -9.10 -8.94 8.17
CA GLN A 67 -9.84 -7.76 7.69
C GLN A 67 -9.17 -6.46 8.15
N VAL A 68 -9.10 -5.49 7.24
CA VAL A 68 -8.47 -4.18 7.48
C VAL A 68 -9.30 -3.03 6.89
N ASP A 69 -9.20 -1.85 7.51
CA ASP A 69 -9.62 -0.57 6.92
C ASP A 69 -8.35 0.23 6.59
N LEU A 70 -8.19 0.57 5.32
CA LEU A 70 -7.06 1.33 4.79
C LEU A 70 -7.53 2.70 4.30
N LEU A 71 -6.85 3.76 4.73
CA LEU A 71 -6.85 5.01 3.99
C LEU A 71 -5.64 5.00 3.05
N VAL A 72 -5.91 4.99 1.74
CA VAL A 72 -4.87 4.99 0.72
C VAL A 72 -4.88 6.28 -0.08
N LEU A 73 -3.68 6.72 -0.43
CA LEU A 73 -3.45 7.86 -1.30
C LEU A 73 -3.19 7.34 -2.71
N ILE A 74 -4.11 7.64 -3.61
CA ILE A 74 -3.93 7.36 -5.04
C ILE A 74 -3.19 8.52 -5.67
N ILE A 75 -1.98 8.23 -6.13
CA ILE A 75 -1.19 9.14 -6.96
C ILE A 75 -1.43 8.72 -8.40
N ILE A 76 -2.22 9.53 -9.11
CA ILE A 76 -2.35 9.40 -10.57
C ILE A 76 -1.22 10.26 -11.16
N PRO A 77 -0.14 9.67 -11.70
CA PRO A 77 0.93 10.45 -12.28
C PRO A 77 0.40 11.24 -13.49
N THR A 78 0.45 12.56 -13.40
CA THR A 78 0.08 13.45 -14.51
C THR A 78 1.28 13.64 -15.45
N ARG A 79 1.69 12.59 -16.17
CA ARG A 79 2.37 12.80 -17.46
C ARG A 79 2.20 11.61 -18.41
N SER A 80 1.61 11.97 -19.54
CA SER A 80 1.46 11.24 -20.80
C SER A 80 2.82 10.99 -21.45
N GLU A 81 3.13 9.72 -21.73
CA GLU A 81 3.52 9.19 -23.05
C GLU A 81 4.24 7.85 -22.86
N GLY A 82 3.60 6.76 -23.30
CA GLY A 82 4.29 5.51 -23.62
C GLY A 82 4.70 4.62 -22.45
N SER A 83 3.74 4.07 -21.72
CA SER A 83 3.77 2.74 -21.08
C SER A 83 2.53 2.67 -20.18
N GLY A 84 1.85 1.52 -20.11
CA GLY A 84 0.68 1.34 -19.24
C GLY A 84 0.98 1.83 -17.82
N LEU A 85 0.44 2.98 -17.45
CA LEU A 85 0.73 3.63 -16.19
C LEU A 85 0.03 2.83 -15.08
N ALA A 86 0.81 2.01 -14.38
CA ALA A 86 0.37 1.39 -13.14
C ALA A 86 -0.01 2.51 -12.16
N LEU A 87 -1.24 2.48 -11.66
CA LEU A 87 -1.69 3.37 -10.60
C LEU A 87 -0.84 3.07 -9.36
N GLU A 88 -0.06 4.04 -8.89
CA GLU A 88 0.64 3.90 -7.61
C GLU A 88 -0.31 4.27 -6.47
N THR A 89 -0.74 3.26 -5.72
CA THR A 89 -1.57 3.37 -4.53
C THR A 89 -0.65 3.24 -3.30
N THR A 90 -0.56 4.29 -2.48
CA THR A 90 0.28 4.27 -1.26
C THR A 90 -0.57 4.28 0.00
N ILE A 91 -0.23 3.45 1.00
CA ILE A 91 -0.91 3.46 2.29
C ILE A 91 -0.58 4.75 3.06
N SER A 92 -1.62 5.48 3.47
CA SER A 92 -1.49 6.64 4.37
C SER A 92 -1.82 6.25 5.81
N PHE A 93 -2.84 5.41 6.00
CA PHE A 93 -3.24 4.89 7.29
C PHE A 93 -3.81 3.47 7.13
N LEU A 94 -3.61 2.65 8.16
CA LEU A 94 -4.02 1.25 8.22
C LEU A 94 -4.53 0.97 9.64
N ASP A 95 -5.70 0.37 9.77
CA ASP A 95 -6.25 -0.14 11.02
C ASP A 95 -6.89 -1.52 10.82
N VAL A 96 -7.05 -2.27 11.91
CA VAL A 96 -7.83 -3.51 11.91
C VAL A 96 -9.29 -3.14 12.02
N VAL A 97 -10.16 -3.77 11.23
CA VAL A 97 -11.61 -3.66 11.44
C VAL A 97 -11.90 -4.24 12.82
N ARG A 98 -12.34 -3.41 13.76
CA ARG A 98 -12.80 -3.88 15.07
C ARG A 98 -14.23 -4.40 14.90
N ASP A 99 -14.46 -5.63 15.34
CA ASP A 99 -15.81 -6.19 15.50
C ASP A 99 -16.69 -5.33 16.42
#